data_AF-A0A952R9X5-F1
#
_entry.id   AF-A0A952R9X5-F1
#
_cell.length_a   1.000
_cell.length_b   1.000
_cell.length_c   1.000
_cell.angle_alpha   90.00
_cell.angle_beta   90.00
_cell.angle_gamma   90.00
#
_symmetry.space_group_name_H-M   'P 1'
#
loop_
_entity.id
_entity.type
_entity.pdbx_description
1 polymer ?
#
loop_
_entity_poly.entity_id
_entity_poly.type
_entity_poly.pdbx_seq_one_letter_code
_entity_poly.pdbx_strand_id
1 'polypeptide(L)'
;MKWAAWAVCVGLGVVTSDVQAFERQWHLGVGLGVGQLPDVSGSGAPFGESLGPPVVGAHTAYGLSDVFDWRLELTWGLHALHPEVSDRSHLVSAATGLSYKLDVIEWIPYLGALVGYHGRFAGPELPGGDEGRHDVGASLILGLDHAVSRDLVIGVQLRYSRTLSELDYFTGLLRVEHTWGF
;
A
#
# COMPACT_ATOMS: atom_id res chain seq x y z
N MET A 1 29.69 -22.64 -69.32
CA MET A 1 30.05 -22.67 -67.88
C MET A 1 28.82 -22.22 -67.09
N LYS A 2 28.26 -23.11 -66.28
CA LYS A 2 27.05 -22.87 -65.46
C LYS A 2 27.51 -22.40 -64.07
N TRP A 3 27.00 -21.28 -63.57
CA TRP A 3 27.19 -20.86 -62.19
C TRP A 3 25.82 -20.79 -61.53
N ALA A 4 25.56 -21.73 -60.62
CA ALA A 4 24.44 -21.70 -59.69
C ALA A 4 24.97 -21.13 -58.37
N ALA A 5 24.46 -19.97 -57.96
CA ALA A 5 24.67 -19.43 -56.63
C ALA A 5 23.40 -19.69 -55.82
N TRP A 6 23.47 -20.66 -54.91
CA TRP A 6 22.45 -20.89 -53.90
C TRP A 6 22.68 -19.89 -52.77
N ALA A 7 21.73 -18.98 -52.58
CA ALA A 7 21.69 -18.12 -51.41
C ALA A 7 21.14 -18.93 -50.22
N VAL A 8 21.98 -19.13 -49.22
CA VAL A 8 21.60 -19.73 -47.93
C VAL A 8 21.00 -18.63 -47.07
N CYS A 9 19.69 -18.66 -46.87
CA CYS A 9 19.02 -17.82 -45.87
C CYS A 9 19.28 -18.42 -44.48
N VAL A 10 20.12 -17.77 -43.68
CA VAL A 10 20.27 -18.06 -42.26
C VAL A 10 19.04 -17.51 -41.53
N GLY A 11 18.13 -18.40 -41.14
CA GLY A 11 17.01 -18.07 -40.26
C GLY A 11 17.49 -17.86 -38.83
N LEU A 12 17.64 -16.60 -38.42
CA LEU A 12 17.71 -16.24 -37.01
C LEU A 12 16.30 -16.35 -36.44
N GLY A 13 16.00 -17.49 -35.82
CA GLY A 13 14.82 -17.65 -34.98
C GLY A 13 14.92 -16.66 -33.81
N VAL A 14 14.10 -15.62 -33.85
CA VAL A 14 13.89 -14.73 -32.71
C VAL A 14 13.19 -15.57 -31.65
N VAL A 15 13.94 -16.01 -30.64
CA VAL A 15 13.36 -16.48 -29.39
C VAL A 15 12.78 -15.24 -28.72
N THR A 16 11.48 -15.01 -28.89
CA THR A 16 10.75 -14.04 -28.10
C THR A 16 10.72 -14.58 -26.68
N SER A 17 11.60 -14.08 -25.81
CA SER A 17 11.35 -14.19 -24.38
C SER A 17 10.04 -13.46 -24.13
N ASP A 18 9.02 -14.16 -23.64
CA ASP A 18 7.81 -13.50 -23.14
C ASP A 18 8.25 -12.54 -22.03
N VAL A 19 8.37 -11.27 -22.38
CA VAL A 19 8.33 -10.18 -21.41
C VAL A 19 6.89 -10.18 -20.95
N GLN A 20 6.60 -11.00 -19.94
CA GLN A 20 5.30 -10.99 -19.28
C GLN A 20 5.14 -9.60 -18.70
N ALA A 21 4.31 -8.81 -19.38
CA ALA A 21 3.83 -7.54 -18.90
C ALA A 21 3.24 -7.73 -17.49
N PHE A 22 3.35 -6.71 -16.62
CA PHE A 22 2.82 -6.75 -15.25
C PHE A 22 1.28 -6.83 -15.17
N GLU A 23 0.61 -6.98 -16.30
CA GLU A 23 -0.83 -7.18 -16.38
C GLU A 23 -1.24 -8.50 -15.73
N ARG A 24 -2.42 -8.51 -15.09
CA ARG A 24 -3.08 -9.71 -14.54
C ARG A 24 -2.30 -10.43 -13.45
N GLN A 25 -1.37 -9.73 -12.79
CA GLN A 25 -0.66 -10.24 -11.63
C GLN A 25 -1.41 -9.90 -10.36
N TRP A 26 -1.47 -10.86 -9.45
CA TRP A 26 -1.89 -10.67 -8.08
C TRP A 26 -0.69 -10.33 -7.21
N HIS A 27 -0.95 -9.45 -6.27
CA HIS A 27 -0.01 -8.98 -5.27
C HIS A 27 -0.64 -9.20 -3.91
N LEU A 28 0.10 -9.75 -2.96
CA LEU A 28 -0.29 -9.87 -1.56
C LEU A 28 0.86 -9.41 -0.69
N GLY A 29 0.62 -8.40 0.14
CA GLY A 29 1.64 -7.85 1.00
C GLY A 29 1.17 -7.61 2.42
N VAL A 30 2.15 -7.54 3.31
CA VAL A 30 2.01 -7.15 4.70
C VAL A 30 3.03 -6.07 5.03
N GLY A 31 2.72 -5.25 6.03
CA GLY A 31 3.61 -4.19 6.44
C GLY A 31 3.48 -3.82 7.91
N LEU A 32 4.54 -3.20 8.42
CA LEU A 32 4.67 -2.72 9.79
C LEU A 32 5.21 -1.30 9.77
N GLY A 33 4.73 -0.45 10.67
CA GLY A 33 5.23 0.91 10.77
C GLY A 33 4.49 1.72 11.81
N VAL A 34 4.25 3.00 11.50
CA VAL A 34 3.75 3.99 12.45
C VAL A 34 2.57 4.79 11.89
N GLY A 35 1.67 5.23 12.76
CA GLY A 35 0.52 6.07 12.42
C GLY A 35 0.49 7.36 13.23
N GLN A 36 -0.02 8.45 12.68
CA GLN A 36 -0.16 9.74 13.36
C GLN A 36 -1.53 10.36 13.07
N LEU A 37 -2.14 10.91 14.13
CA LEU A 37 -3.38 11.70 14.09
C LEU A 37 -3.01 13.18 14.36
N PRO A 38 -2.92 14.03 13.31
CA PRO A 38 -2.43 15.40 13.46
C PRO A 38 -3.26 16.27 14.43
N ASP A 39 -4.58 16.05 14.49
CA ASP A 39 -5.50 16.95 15.22
C ASP A 39 -5.79 16.54 16.66
N VAL A 40 -5.51 15.29 17.05
CA VAL A 40 -5.92 14.75 18.36
C VAL A 40 -4.78 14.77 19.38
N SER A 41 -3.52 14.84 18.94
CA SER A 41 -2.39 14.69 19.86
C SER A 41 -2.16 15.90 20.77
N GLY A 42 -2.82 17.05 20.55
CA GLY A 42 -2.69 18.28 21.36
C GLY A 42 -1.26 18.82 21.49
N SER A 43 -0.28 18.15 20.87
CA SER A 43 1.13 18.34 21.14
C SER A 43 1.74 19.42 20.27
N GLY A 44 1.05 19.87 19.21
CA GLY A 44 1.61 20.79 18.21
C GLY A 44 2.96 20.31 17.66
N ALA A 45 3.31 19.04 17.91
CA ALA A 45 4.64 18.54 17.72
C ALA A 45 4.82 18.35 16.21
N PRO A 46 5.76 19.07 15.59
CA PRO A 46 6.08 18.85 14.19
C PRO A 46 6.44 17.37 13.97
N PHE A 47 6.24 16.87 12.76
CA PHE A 47 6.75 15.56 12.32
C PHE A 47 8.18 15.37 12.84
N GLY A 48 8.39 14.54 13.87
CA GLY A 48 9.74 14.24 14.36
C GLY A 48 9.95 14.06 15.87
N GLU A 49 9.05 14.53 16.75
CA GLU A 49 9.34 14.45 18.20
C GLU A 49 8.96 13.11 18.86
N SER A 50 8.11 12.31 18.22
CA SER A 50 7.81 10.94 18.67
C SER A 50 7.43 10.05 17.48
N LEU A 51 7.94 8.82 17.46
CA LEU A 51 7.44 7.78 16.57
C LEU A 51 5.97 7.56 16.92
N GLY A 52 5.09 7.76 15.93
CA GLY A 52 3.66 7.51 16.09
C GLY A 52 3.39 6.07 16.54
N PRO A 53 2.21 5.79 17.10
CA PRO A 53 1.85 4.44 17.50
C PRO A 53 2.09 3.37 16.43
N PRO A 54 2.38 2.12 16.83
CA PRO A 54 2.61 1.04 15.89
C PRO A 54 1.35 0.75 15.07
N VAL A 55 1.57 0.54 13.78
CA VAL A 55 0.55 0.17 12.79
C VAL A 55 1.02 -1.06 12.04
N VAL A 56 0.09 -1.98 11.80
CA VAL A 56 0.28 -3.11 10.88
C VAL A 56 -0.68 -2.94 9.72
N GLY A 57 -0.25 -3.39 8.55
CA GLY A 57 -1.03 -3.33 7.33
C GLY A 57 -0.98 -4.64 6.57
N ALA A 58 -2.05 -4.91 5.83
CA ALA A 58 -2.09 -5.94 4.80
C ALA A 58 -2.71 -5.32 3.55
N HIS A 59 -2.27 -5.75 2.38
CA HIS A 59 -2.85 -5.30 1.12
C HIS A 59 -2.91 -6.42 0.10
N THR A 60 -3.85 -6.28 -0.83
CA THR A 60 -3.84 -7.03 -2.08
C THR A 60 -3.97 -6.07 -3.24
N ALA A 61 -3.31 -6.37 -4.35
CA ALA A 61 -3.47 -5.63 -5.58
C ALA A 61 -3.60 -6.59 -6.77
N TYR A 62 -4.22 -6.10 -7.83
CA TYR A 62 -4.39 -6.83 -9.08
C TYR A 62 -4.08 -5.91 -10.26
N GLY A 63 -3.09 -6.30 -11.08
CA GLY A 63 -2.67 -5.55 -12.26
C GLY A 63 -3.78 -5.51 -13.31
N LEU A 64 -4.34 -4.32 -13.53
CA LEU A 64 -5.36 -4.06 -14.54
C LEU A 64 -4.75 -3.77 -15.91
N SER A 65 -3.57 -3.13 -15.91
CA SER A 65 -2.74 -2.85 -17.09
C SER A 65 -1.27 -2.72 -16.68
N ASP A 66 -0.38 -2.42 -17.63
CA ASP A 66 1.06 -2.19 -17.39
C ASP A 66 1.38 -1.16 -16.30
N VAL A 67 0.47 -0.22 -16.04
CA VAL A 67 0.69 0.91 -15.12
C VAL A 67 -0.38 1.05 -14.06
N PHE A 68 -1.53 0.38 -14.17
CA PHE A 68 -2.62 0.51 -13.21
C PHE A 68 -2.90 -0.81 -12.49
N ASP A 69 -3.11 -0.72 -11.18
CA ASP A 69 -3.68 -1.81 -10.40
C ASP A 69 -4.95 -1.37 -9.70
N TRP A 70 -5.84 -2.35 -9.52
CA TRP A 70 -6.80 -2.30 -8.44
C TRP A 70 -6.12 -2.68 -7.13
N ARG A 71 -6.48 -2.01 -6.03
CA ARG A 71 -5.86 -2.24 -4.72
C ARG A 71 -6.89 -2.26 -3.60
N LEU A 72 -6.63 -3.08 -2.59
CA LEU A 72 -7.33 -3.13 -1.31
C LEU A 72 -6.29 -3.09 -0.18
N GLU A 73 -6.51 -2.22 0.79
CA GLU A 73 -5.66 -2.05 1.96
C GLU A 73 -6.44 -2.18 3.25
N LEU A 74 -5.87 -2.93 4.18
CA LEU A 74 -6.33 -3.09 5.54
C LEU A 74 -5.24 -2.58 6.47
N THR A 75 -5.56 -1.70 7.40
CA THR A 75 -4.61 -1.25 8.43
C THR A 75 -5.23 -1.35 9.82
N TRP A 76 -4.39 -1.65 10.81
CA TRP A 76 -4.75 -1.69 12.21
C TRP A 76 -3.63 -1.06 13.05
N GLY A 77 -3.99 -0.17 13.98
CA GLY A 77 -3.02 0.50 14.85
C GLY A 77 -3.59 0.86 16.21
N LEU A 78 -2.71 1.02 17.20
CA LEU A 78 -3.05 1.30 18.60
C LEU A 78 -2.88 2.79 18.91
N HIS A 79 -3.94 3.55 19.14
CA HIS A 79 -3.83 5.01 19.40
C HIS A 79 -4.27 5.37 20.81
N ALA A 80 -3.51 6.26 21.47
CA ALA A 80 -3.97 6.92 22.68
C ALA A 80 -4.75 8.19 22.29
N LEU A 81 -6.07 8.18 22.44
CA LEU A 81 -6.92 9.34 22.13
C LEU A 81 -7.05 10.31 23.31
N HIS A 82 -6.82 9.81 24.54
CA HIS A 82 -6.79 10.61 25.75
C HIS A 82 -5.45 10.34 26.46
N PRO A 83 -4.56 11.34 26.63
CA PRO A 83 -3.30 11.13 27.36
C PRO A 83 -3.49 11.04 28.89
N GLU A 84 -4.62 11.53 29.42
CA GLU A 84 -4.89 11.63 30.87
C GLU A 84 -5.52 10.37 31.48
N VAL A 85 -6.20 9.58 30.66
CA VAL A 85 -6.77 8.27 31.00
C VAL A 85 -6.03 7.30 30.12
N SER A 86 -5.47 6.21 30.63
CA SER A 86 -4.67 5.24 29.85
C SER A 86 -5.51 4.47 28.82
N ASP A 87 -6.24 5.18 27.96
CA ASP A 87 -7.24 4.66 27.08
C ASP A 87 -6.62 4.37 25.72
N ARG A 88 -6.38 3.08 25.48
CA ARG A 88 -5.87 2.57 24.22
C ARG A 88 -7.06 2.29 23.32
N SER A 89 -7.22 3.14 22.31
CA SER A 89 -8.16 2.90 21.22
C SER A 89 -7.49 2.14 20.08
N HIS A 90 -8.27 1.37 19.34
CA HIS A 90 -7.85 0.73 18.11
C HIS A 90 -8.41 1.51 16.93
N LEU A 91 -7.54 1.81 15.97
CA LEU A 91 -7.95 2.35 14.67
C LEU A 91 -7.80 1.24 13.63
N VAL A 92 -8.90 0.93 12.95
CA VAL A 92 -8.95 0.00 11.81
C VAL A 92 -9.31 0.79 10.56
N SER A 93 -8.69 0.50 9.43
CA SER A 93 -9.14 1.00 8.13
C SER A 93 -9.19 -0.11 7.10
N ALA A 94 -10.17 -0.02 6.21
CA ALA A 94 -10.28 -0.83 5.00
C ALA A 94 -10.57 0.09 3.82
N ALA A 95 -9.66 0.18 2.84
CA ALA A 95 -9.81 1.08 1.71
C ALA A 95 -9.45 0.40 0.40
N THR A 96 -10.16 0.74 -0.68
CA THR A 96 -9.92 0.20 -2.01
C THR A 96 -9.87 1.31 -3.04
N GLY A 97 -9.15 1.09 -4.13
CA GLY A 97 -9.03 2.07 -5.20
C GLY A 97 -8.06 1.65 -6.28
N LEU A 98 -7.42 2.64 -6.88
CA LEU A 98 -6.49 2.46 -7.98
C LEU A 98 -5.10 2.97 -7.59
N SER A 99 -4.07 2.24 -8.00
CA SER A 99 -2.68 2.68 -7.99
C SER A 99 -2.15 2.82 -9.41
N TYR A 100 -1.33 3.85 -9.62
CA TYR A 100 -0.55 4.10 -10.80
C TYR A 100 0.93 3.84 -10.47
N LYS A 101 1.54 2.89 -11.18
CA LYS A 101 2.93 2.49 -11.05
C LYS A 101 3.79 3.10 -12.16
N LEU A 102 5.02 3.44 -11.82
CA LEU A 102 6.07 3.82 -12.74
C LEU A 102 7.11 2.71 -12.71
N ASP A 103 7.16 1.89 -13.75
CA ASP A 103 8.11 0.79 -13.84
C ASP A 103 9.49 1.29 -14.29
N VAL A 104 10.44 1.38 -13.35
CA VAL A 104 11.83 1.77 -13.62
C VAL A 104 12.77 0.66 -13.12
N ILE A 105 12.97 -0.35 -13.97
CA ILE A 105 13.96 -1.44 -13.82
C ILE A 105 13.69 -2.36 -12.62
N GLU A 106 13.98 -1.89 -11.40
CA GLU A 106 13.86 -2.63 -10.14
C GLU A 106 13.21 -1.78 -9.04
N TRP A 107 13.17 -0.45 -9.22
CA TRP A 107 12.55 0.48 -8.29
C TRP A 107 11.24 0.97 -8.90
N ILE A 108 10.14 0.63 -8.25
CA ILE A 108 8.79 0.85 -8.75
C ILE A 108 8.11 1.89 -7.85
N PRO A 109 8.28 3.20 -8.12
CA PRO A 109 7.47 4.21 -7.46
C PRO A 109 6.01 4.09 -7.90
N TYR A 110 5.10 4.29 -6.96
CA TYR A 110 3.67 4.30 -7.25
C TYR A 110 2.91 5.33 -6.42
N LEU A 111 1.81 5.80 -6.98
CA LEU A 111 0.84 6.69 -6.34
C LEU A 111 -0.54 6.05 -6.46
N GLY A 112 -1.39 6.18 -5.44
CA GLY A 112 -2.76 5.67 -5.52
C GLY A 112 -3.77 6.54 -4.81
N ALA A 113 -5.02 6.39 -5.24
CA ALA A 113 -6.18 7.02 -4.64
C ALA A 113 -7.17 5.94 -4.24
N LEU A 114 -7.60 5.96 -2.98
CA LEU A 114 -8.49 4.98 -2.40
C LEU A 114 -9.67 5.67 -1.73
N VAL A 115 -10.76 4.93 -1.59
CA VAL A 115 -11.89 5.27 -0.74
C VAL A 115 -12.15 4.11 0.20
N GLY A 116 -12.56 4.40 1.41
CA GLY A 116 -12.61 3.36 2.42
C GLY A 116 -13.33 3.74 3.69
N TYR A 117 -13.35 2.76 4.56
CA TYR A 117 -13.93 2.79 5.88
C TYR A 117 -12.85 2.94 6.94
N HIS A 118 -13.18 3.65 8.01
CA HIS A 118 -12.34 3.89 9.18
C HIS A 118 -13.15 3.64 10.45
N GLY A 119 -12.71 2.69 11.27
CA GLY A 119 -13.33 2.33 12.54
C GLY A 119 -12.43 2.66 13.72
N ARG A 120 -13.00 3.30 14.74
CA ARG A 120 -12.39 3.55 16.05
C ARG A 120 -13.10 2.69 17.08
N PHE A 121 -12.35 1.91 17.84
CA PHE A 121 -12.87 1.06 18.90
C PHE A 121 -12.14 1.40 20.20
N ALA A 122 -12.88 1.75 21.25
CA ALA A 122 -12.32 1.90 22.58
C ALA A 122 -11.88 0.53 23.13
N GLY A 123 -10.84 0.51 23.96
CA GLY A 123 -10.40 -0.72 24.63
C GLY A 123 -11.47 -1.26 25.60
N PRO A 124 -11.44 -2.55 25.94
CA PRO A 124 -12.44 -3.20 26.81
C PRO A 124 -12.47 -2.70 28.27
N GLU A 125 -11.66 -1.70 28.64
CA GLU A 125 -11.43 -1.26 30.02
C GLU A 125 -12.35 -0.12 30.47
N LEU A 126 -13.22 0.43 29.61
CA LEU A 126 -14.13 1.53 29.98
C LEU A 126 -15.54 1.04 30.39
N PRO A 127 -15.99 1.32 31.64
CA PRO A 127 -17.39 1.18 32.02
C PRO A 127 -18.21 2.26 31.30
N GLY A 128 -19.09 1.86 30.38
CA GLY A 128 -19.89 2.79 29.57
C GLY A 128 -19.58 2.79 28.07
N GLY A 129 -18.67 1.91 27.61
CA GLY A 129 -18.48 1.46 26.23
C GLY A 129 -18.87 2.48 25.16
N ASP A 130 -17.97 3.40 24.85
CA ASP A 130 -18.17 4.34 23.75
C ASP A 130 -18.42 3.55 22.46
N GLU A 131 -19.61 3.72 21.89
CA GLU A 131 -20.06 2.98 20.70
C GLU A 131 -19.05 3.23 19.58
N GLY A 132 -18.48 2.16 19.03
CA GLY A 132 -17.44 2.24 18.01
C GLY A 132 -17.79 3.28 16.95
N ARG A 133 -16.92 4.29 16.79
CA ARG A 133 -17.13 5.35 15.81
C ARG A 133 -16.66 4.89 14.44
N HIS A 134 -17.50 5.11 13.45
CA HIS A 134 -17.30 4.62 12.11
C HIS A 134 -17.42 5.77 11.13
N ASP A 135 -16.52 5.82 10.15
CA ASP A 135 -16.51 6.87 9.15
C ASP A 135 -16.05 6.31 7.80
N VAL A 136 -16.35 7.04 6.74
CA VAL A 136 -15.84 6.78 5.40
C VAL A 136 -14.94 7.93 4.97
N GLY A 137 -14.00 7.66 4.09
CA GLY A 137 -13.00 8.65 3.71
C GLY A 137 -12.32 8.33 2.40
N ALA A 138 -11.46 9.26 2.00
CA ALA A 138 -10.54 9.09 0.90
C ALA A 138 -9.12 8.94 1.44
N SER A 139 -8.27 8.27 0.69
CA SER A 139 -6.85 8.13 1.02
C SER A 139 -6.00 8.32 -0.23
N LEU A 140 -4.85 8.95 -0.04
CA LEU A 140 -3.76 9.00 -1.00
C LEU A 140 -2.63 8.12 -0.49
N ILE A 141 -2.08 7.29 -1.36
CA ILE A 141 -0.91 6.46 -1.08
C ILE A 141 0.23 6.87 -1.99
N LEU A 142 1.42 6.93 -1.45
CA LEU A 142 2.67 7.09 -2.17
C LEU A 142 3.60 5.98 -1.69
N GLY A 143 4.22 5.23 -2.58
CA GLY A 143 5.19 4.24 -2.18
C GLY A 143 6.30 4.03 -3.18
N LEU A 144 7.27 3.27 -2.73
CA LEU A 144 8.45 2.89 -3.48
C LEU A 144 8.75 1.44 -3.16
N ASP A 145 8.64 0.61 -4.19
CA ASP A 145 8.88 -0.83 -4.12
C ASP A 145 10.19 -1.19 -4.81
N HIS A 146 10.87 -2.20 -4.30
CA HIS A 146 12.09 -2.78 -4.85
C HIS A 146 11.86 -4.26 -5.14
N ALA A 147 11.96 -4.63 -6.42
CA ALA A 147 11.82 -6.01 -6.87
C ALA A 147 13.08 -6.82 -6.55
N VAL A 148 13.03 -7.60 -5.47
CA VAL A 148 14.17 -8.43 -5.02
C VAL A 148 14.30 -9.69 -5.88
N SER A 149 13.15 -10.26 -6.28
CA SER A 149 13.05 -11.39 -7.20
C SER A 149 11.82 -11.22 -8.09
N ARG A 150 11.51 -12.24 -8.91
CA ARG A 150 10.31 -12.25 -9.76
C ARG A 150 9.00 -12.32 -8.98
N ASP A 151 9.07 -12.77 -7.74
CA ASP A 151 7.93 -13.10 -6.88
C ASP A 151 7.98 -12.42 -5.51
N LEU A 152 9.04 -11.65 -5.21
CA LEU A 152 9.25 -10.99 -3.93
C LEU A 152 9.63 -9.52 -4.11
N VAL A 153 8.88 -8.67 -3.43
CA VAL A 153 9.04 -7.22 -3.42
C VAL A 153 9.15 -6.73 -1.99
N ILE A 154 10.05 -5.79 -1.73
CA ILE A 154 10.13 -5.05 -0.47
C ILE A 154 9.92 -3.57 -0.74
N GLY A 155 9.34 -2.83 0.19
CA GLY A 155 9.10 -1.42 -0.08
C GLY A 155 8.69 -0.59 1.11
N VAL A 156 8.45 0.68 0.82
CA VAL A 156 7.96 1.67 1.78
C VAL A 156 6.70 2.30 1.24
N GLN A 157 5.74 2.57 2.13
CA GLN A 157 4.48 3.21 1.78
C GLN A 157 4.15 4.30 2.77
N LEU A 158 3.79 5.46 2.25
CA LEU A 158 3.11 6.52 2.97
C LEU A 158 1.65 6.54 2.56
N ARG A 159 0.76 6.75 3.53
CA ARG A 159 -0.67 6.92 3.28
C ARG A 159 -1.20 8.07 4.12
N TYR A 160 -1.83 9.01 3.45
CA TYR A 160 -2.62 10.07 4.07
C TYR A 160 -4.09 9.78 3.83
N SER A 161 -4.90 9.78 4.88
CA SER A 161 -6.33 9.51 4.84
C SER A 161 -7.07 10.70 5.45
N ARG A 162 -8.16 11.11 4.81
CA ARG A 162 -9.09 12.10 5.32
C ARG A 162 -10.49 11.53 5.30
N THR A 163 -11.16 11.55 6.44
CA THR A 163 -12.53 11.04 6.57
C THR A 163 -13.57 12.15 6.39
N LEU A 164 -14.85 11.78 6.23
CA LEU A 164 -15.94 12.76 6.07
C LEU A 164 -16.19 13.57 7.36
N SER A 165 -15.89 13.00 8.54
CA SER A 165 -15.85 13.76 9.80
C SER A 165 -14.58 14.61 9.96
N GLU A 166 -13.82 14.80 8.88
CA GLU A 166 -12.59 15.60 8.83
C GLU A 166 -11.47 15.10 9.73
N LEU A 167 -11.44 13.80 10.04
CA LEU A 167 -10.30 13.21 10.71
C LEU A 167 -9.18 12.95 9.70
N ASP A 168 -8.04 13.59 9.95
CA ASP A 168 -6.80 13.35 9.23
C ASP A 168 -5.99 12.24 9.88
N TYR A 169 -5.47 11.32 9.08
CA TYR A 169 -4.68 10.20 9.53
C TYR A 169 -3.54 9.88 8.57
N PHE A 170 -2.32 9.88 9.08
CA PHE A 170 -1.12 9.56 8.33
C PHE A 170 -0.54 8.22 8.78
N THR A 171 -0.07 7.39 7.85
CA THR A 171 0.66 6.15 8.16
C THR A 171 1.87 6.00 7.27
N GLY A 172 2.95 5.47 7.84
CA GLY A 172 4.14 5.04 7.13
C GLY A 172 4.41 3.57 7.43
N LEU A 173 4.56 2.74 6.40
CA LEU A 173 4.74 1.29 6.51
C LEU A 173 5.99 0.84 5.74
N LEU A 174 6.77 -0.04 6.36
CA LEU A 174 7.69 -0.94 5.66
C LEU A 174 6.92 -2.18 5.24
N ARG A 175 7.11 -2.65 4.01
CA ARG A 175 6.29 -3.72 3.42
C ARG A 175 7.12 -4.82 2.78
N VAL A 176 6.53 -6.00 2.78
CA VAL A 176 6.97 -7.15 1.99
C VAL A 176 5.76 -7.66 1.22
N GLU A 177 5.95 -7.97 -0.05
CA GLU A 177 4.90 -8.39 -0.98
C GLU A 177 5.35 -9.60 -1.79
N HIS A 178 4.42 -10.53 -1.98
CA HIS A 178 4.56 -11.66 -2.88
C HIS A 178 3.69 -11.44 -4.13
N THR A 179 4.25 -11.72 -5.31
CA THR A 179 3.59 -11.53 -6.60
C THR A 179 3.46 -12.84 -7.36
N TRP A 180 2.31 -13.04 -8.00
CA TRP A 180 2.07 -14.21 -8.85
C TRP A 180 1.06 -13.89 -9.96
N GLY A 181 1.19 -14.56 -11.10
CA GLY A 181 0.32 -14.36 -12.26
C GLY A 181 0.71 -15.27 -13.41
N PHE A 182 -0.17 -15.37 -14.41
CA PHE A 182 -0.02 -16.23 -15.59
C PHE A 182 -0.04 -15.40 -16.87
#